data_AF-A0AA40P608-F1
#
_entry.id   AF-A0AA40P608-F1
#
_cell.length_a   1.000
_cell.length_b   1.000
_cell.length_c   1.000
_cell.angle_alpha   90.00
_cell.angle_beta   90.00
_cell.angle_gamma   90.00
#
_symmetry.space_group_name_H-M   'P 1'
#
loop_
_entity.id
_entity.type
_entity.pdbx_description
1 polymer ?
#
loop_
_entity_poly.entity_id
_entity_poly.type
_entity_poly.pdbx_seq_one_letter_code
_entity_poly.pdbx_strand_id
1 'polypeptide(L)' 'MIVGENQSFMGEEELLRSRGVQIEVLDNQECKHMMQGFIASKPELWNEDIGE' A
#
# COMPACT_ATOMS: atom_id res chain seq x y z
N MET A 1 -12.48 -5.21 3.23
CA MET A 1 -11.36 -4.28 3.38
C MET A 1 -11.31 -3.40 2.14
N ILE A 2 -11.20 -2.10 2.32
CA ILE A 2 -11.04 -1.15 1.21
C ILE A 2 -9.61 -0.64 1.24
N VAL A 3 -8.91 -0.74 0.12
CA VAL A 3 -7.52 -0.30 -0.04
C VAL A 3 -7.51 0.89 -0.99
N GLY A 4 -6.88 1.99 -0.55
CA GLY A 4 -6.78 3.20 -1.38
C GLY A 4 -5.95 2.97 -2.63
N GLU A 5 -4.76 2.38 -2.47
CA GLU A 5 -3.85 1.97 -3.54
C GLU A 5 -2.93 0.86 -3.02
N ASN A 6 -2.38 0.04 -3.91
CA ASN A 6 -1.48 -1.07 -3.56
C ASN A 6 -0.24 -1.15 -4.47
N GLN A 7 0.04 -0.09 -5.24
CA GLN A 7 1.20 -0.03 -6.14
C GLN A 7 2.46 0.36 -5.37
N SER A 8 2.36 1.26 -4.40
CA SER A 8 3.51 1.68 -3.59
C SER A 8 3.97 0.56 -2.66
N PHE A 9 3.03 -0.22 -2.13
CA PHE A 9 3.29 -1.40 -1.32
C PHE A 9 2.13 -2.38 -1.44
N MET A 10 2.43 -3.60 -1.90
CA MET A 10 1.46 -4.69 -1.96
C MET A 10 1.60 -5.55 -0.71
N GLY A 11 0.61 -5.48 0.18
CA GLY A 11 0.55 -6.34 1.36
C GLY A 11 0.06 -7.76 1.05
N GLU A 12 -0.33 -8.49 2.11
CA GLU A 12 -0.83 -9.88 2.07
C GLU A 12 -2.29 -9.99 1.57
N GLU A 13 -2.63 -9.32 0.47
CA GLU A 13 -4.00 -9.30 -0.06
C GLU A 13 -4.49 -10.71 -0.44
N GLU A 14 -3.63 -11.54 -1.02
CA GLU A 14 -3.97 -12.89 -1.44
C GLU A 14 -4.27 -13.80 -0.25
N LEU A 15 -3.48 -13.70 0.82
CA LEU A 15 -3.72 -14.42 2.07
C LEU A 15 -5.07 -14.02 2.69
N LEU A 16 -5.37 -12.71 2.72
CA LEU A 16 -6.65 -12.22 3.21
C LEU A 16 -7.82 -12.71 2.34
N ARG A 17 -7.70 -12.69 1.01
CA ARG A 17 -8.70 -13.25 0.09
C ARG A 17 -8.91 -14.74 0.32
N SER A 18 -7.84 -15.51 0.53
CA SER A 18 -7.92 -16.96 0.83
C SER A 18 -8.69 -17.27 2.12
N ARG A 19 -8.73 -16.32 3.07
CA ARG A 19 -9.51 -16.40 4.31
C ARG A 19 -10.93 -15.86 4.18
N GLY A 20 -11.37 -15.56 2.95
CA GLY A 20 -12.71 -15.06 2.65
C GLY A 20 -12.90 -13.57 2.90
N VAL A 21 -11.81 -12.81 3.13
CA VAL A 21 -11.90 -11.35 3.25
C VAL A 21 -12.09 -10.76 1.86
N GLN A 22 -13.19 -10.04 1.66
CA GLN A 22 -13.40 -9.26 0.43
C GLN A 22 -12.50 -8.03 0.45
N ILE A 23 -11.72 -7.85 -0.62
CA ILE A 23 -10.82 -6.72 -0.81
C ILE A 23 -11.21 -5.97 -2.08
N GLU A 24 -11.44 -4.67 -1.93
CA GLU A 24 -11.68 -3.73 -3.00
C GLU A 24 -10.56 -2.70 -3.02
N VAL A 25 -9.93 -2.54 -4.19
CA VAL A 25 -8.83 -1.59 -4.40
C VAL A 25 -9.36 -0.45 -5.25
N LEU A 26 -9.34 0.76 -4.71
CA LEU A 26 -9.95 1.94 -5.35
C LEU A 26 -9.04 2.60 -6.39
N ASP A 27 -7.77 2.22 -6.44
CA ASP A 27 -6.74 2.80 -7.32
C ASP A 27 -6.66 4.34 -7.23
N ASN A 28 -6.80 4.87 -6.01
CA ASN A 28 -6.94 6.30 -5.77
C ASN A 28 -5.63 7.05 -6.08
N GLN A 29 -5.72 7.98 -7.02
CA GLN A 29 -4.58 8.77 -7.49
C GLN A 29 -4.01 9.72 -6.43
N GLU A 30 -4.83 10.23 -5.51
CA GLU A 30 -4.35 11.06 -4.40
C GLU A 30 -3.51 10.23 -3.43
N CYS A 31 -3.96 9.02 -3.10
CA CYS A 31 -3.18 8.09 -2.27
C CYS A 31 -1.84 7.75 -2.91
N LYS A 32 -1.82 7.46 -4.21
CA LYS A 32 -0.59 7.17 -4.95
C LYS A 32 0.38 8.34 -4.93
N HIS A 33 -0.07 9.54 -5.25
CA HIS A 33 0.79 10.73 -5.25
C HIS A 33 1.33 11.03 -3.85
N MET A 34 0.51 10.87 -2.81
CA MET A 34 0.94 11.05 -1.42
C MET A 34 2.04 10.06 -1.04
N MET A 35 1.84 8.77 -1.33
CA MET A 35 2.83 7.72 -1.03
C MET A 35 4.11 7.91 -1.82
N GLN A 36 4.03 8.18 -3.13
CA GLN A 36 5.19 8.47 -3.97
C GLN A 36 5.98 9.68 -3.46
N GLY A 37 5.31 10.76 -3.06
CA GLY A 37 5.95 11.93 -2.47
C GLY A 37 6.64 11.64 -1.14
N PHE A 38 6.02 10.83 -0.29
CA PHE A 38 6.61 10.41 0.99
C PHE A 38 7.85 9.53 0.78
N ILE A 39 7.76 8.50 -0.05
CA ILE A 39 8.87 7.58 -0.36
C ILE A 39 10.05 8.35 -0.97
N ALA A 40 9.78 9.26 -1.91
CA ALA A 40 10.83 10.06 -2.54
C ALA A 40 11.48 11.07 -1.57
N SER A 41 10.72 11.61 -0.62
CA SER A 41 11.24 12.61 0.33
C SER A 41 11.92 12.00 1.56
N LYS A 42 11.55 10.78 1.95
CA LYS A 42 12.05 10.09 3.14
C LYS A 42 12.25 8.58 2.90
N PRO A 43 13.16 8.19 1.99
CA PRO A 43 13.35 6.78 1.64
C PRO A 43 13.83 5.93 2.84
N GLU A 44 14.71 6.47 3.70
CA GLU A 44 15.21 5.73 4.87
C GLU A 44 14.10 5.41 5.88
N LEU A 45 13.21 6.36 6.14
CA LEU A 45 12.07 6.17 7.04
C LEU A 45 11.04 5.21 6.43
N TRP A 46 10.83 5.28 5.11
CA TRP A 46 9.97 4.34 4.41
C TRP A 46 10.52 2.91 4.51
N ASN A 47 11.81 2.72 4.27
CA ASN A 47 12.46 1.42 4.37
C ASN A 47 12.38 0.86 5.80
N GLU A 48 12.58 1.70 6.82
CA GLU A 48 12.34 1.33 8.23
C GLU A 48 10.90 0.85 8.45
N ASP A 49 9.89 1.58 7.97
CA ASP A 49 8.47 1.27 8.15
C ASP A 49 8.07 -0.07 7.49
N ILE A 50 8.68 -0.43 6.36
CA ILE A 50 8.45 -1.72 5.67
C ILE A 50 9.40 -2.83 6.12
N GLY A 51 10.40 -2.52 6.95
CA GLY A 51 11.38 -3.46 7.48
C GLY A 51 12.47 -3.90 6.49
N GLU A 52 12.88 -3.03 5.57
CA GLU A 52 14.00 -3.21 4.64
C GLU A 52 15.31 -2.61 5.18
#